data_AF-A0A813KZV8-F1
#
_entry.id   AF-A0A813KZV8-F1
#
_cell.length_a   1.000
_cell.length_b   1.000
_cell.length_c   1.000
_cell.angle_alpha   90.00
_cell.angle_beta   90.00
_cell.angle_gamma   90.00
#
_symmetry.space_group_name_H-M   'P 1'
#
loop_
_entity.id
_entity.type
_entity.pdbx_description
1 polymer ?
#
loop_
_entity_poly.entity_id
_entity_poly.type
_entity_poly.pdbx_seq_one_letter_code
_entity_poly.pdbx_strand_id
1 'polypeptide(L)'
;MIIANLFKALGRCRIFAADYAKPPAQQHPAALLSALESWRWLTQKAGIRPKDIVIGGDSAGGNLALALLLHLQSLGEEMPSGGLPLSPWVELLPFESESWKNSAKHDYIAHRDLVVEFATLYAGDASPCDPLVAPLHASPEQLRSLPPLWVSIGGAEVLRSSIEDFVARARSAGVSVQVYLGAGMPHVYQLCYLAFPPPRSDQLPKCCCCGFCCRECVPTGPPEQGQRLHPVWDSLEDARRFVWSQEVWGDSSDELTKRSEILFPHSEKL
;
A
#
# COMPACT_ATOMS: atom_id res chain seq x y z
N MET A 1 12.16 -2.01 -3.86
CA MET A 1 12.69 -2.96 -4.87
C MET A 1 11.80 -4.18 -5.09
N ILE A 2 11.10 -4.70 -4.07
CA ILE A 2 10.34 -5.97 -4.17
C ILE A 2 8.97 -5.79 -4.85
N ILE A 3 8.21 -4.77 -4.46
CA ILE A 3 6.98 -4.36 -5.14
C ILE A 3 7.24 -4.04 -6.62
N ALA A 4 8.42 -3.50 -6.93
CA ALA A 4 8.78 -3.16 -8.31
C ALA A 4 8.76 -4.40 -9.24
N ASN A 5 9.24 -5.54 -8.75
CA ASN A 5 9.21 -6.78 -9.53
C ASN A 5 7.80 -7.36 -9.68
N LEU A 6 6.93 -7.13 -8.69
CA LEU A 6 5.54 -7.54 -8.73
C LEU A 6 4.73 -6.74 -9.76
N PHE A 7 4.90 -5.42 -9.79
CA PHE A 7 4.27 -4.54 -10.79
C PHE A 7 4.84 -4.72 -12.20
N LYS A 8 6.13 -5.07 -12.31
CA LYS A 8 6.73 -5.47 -13.58
C LYS A 8 6.04 -6.71 -14.17
N ALA A 9 5.68 -7.68 -13.33
CA ALA A 9 4.95 -8.88 -13.76
C ALA A 9 3.52 -8.57 -14.24
N LEU A 10 2.91 -7.48 -13.77
CA LEU A 10 1.57 -7.04 -14.21
C LEU A 10 1.57 -6.32 -15.56
N GLY A 11 2.75 -6.07 -16.15
CA GLY A 11 2.95 -5.70 -17.54
C GLY A 11 2.12 -4.51 -18.01
N ARG A 12 2.66 -3.28 -17.84
CA ARG A 12 2.36 -2.01 -18.58
C ARG A 12 2.70 -0.72 -17.81
N CYS A 13 3.39 -0.79 -16.67
CA CYS A 13 3.82 0.41 -15.92
C CYS A 13 5.36 0.51 -15.83
N ARG A 14 5.86 1.75 -15.77
CA ARG A 14 7.24 2.06 -15.35
C ARG A 14 7.27 2.24 -13.85
N ILE A 15 8.40 1.93 -13.22
CA ILE A 15 8.51 1.96 -11.77
C ILE A 15 9.64 2.89 -11.38
N PHE A 16 9.29 3.94 -10.66
CA PHE A 16 10.24 4.83 -10.02
C PHE A 16 10.38 4.41 -8.56
N ALA A 17 11.56 3.91 -8.18
CA ALA A 17 11.83 3.54 -6.79
C ALA A 17 12.55 4.69 -6.10
N ALA A 18 11.81 5.47 -5.30
CA ALA A 18 12.38 6.57 -4.54
C ALA A 18 13.35 6.02 -3.47
N ASP A 19 14.59 6.48 -3.49
CA ASP A 19 15.53 6.28 -2.40
C ASP A 19 15.34 7.45 -1.41
N TYR A 20 14.67 7.19 -0.30
CA TYR A 20 14.28 8.20 0.67
C TYR A 20 15.08 8.06 1.97
N ALA A 21 15.22 9.18 2.68
CA ALA A 21 15.88 9.26 3.98
C ALA A 21 15.34 8.24 5.00
N LYS A 22 16.22 7.64 5.80
CA LYS A 22 15.86 6.58 6.77
C LYS A 22 16.30 6.92 8.20
N PRO A 23 15.48 6.58 9.22
CA PRO A 23 15.91 6.62 10.61
C PRO A 23 16.95 5.52 10.89
N PRO A 24 17.78 5.66 11.96
CA PRO A 24 17.83 6.79 12.89
C PRO A 24 18.61 7.99 12.36
N ALA A 25 19.32 7.85 11.23
CA ALA A 25 20.16 8.92 10.67
C ALA A 25 19.34 10.17 10.32
N GLN A 26 18.11 9.97 9.84
CA GLN A 26 17.20 11.05 9.47
C GLN A 26 15.77 10.68 9.90
N GLN A 27 15.23 11.45 10.85
CA GLN A 27 13.89 11.25 11.42
C GLN A 27 12.82 11.98 10.60
N HIS A 28 11.55 11.82 10.95
CA HIS A 28 10.45 12.62 10.38
C HIS A 28 10.76 14.13 10.48
N PRO A 29 10.53 14.93 9.43
CA PRO A 29 9.85 14.62 8.16
C PRO A 29 10.78 14.23 7.00
N ALA A 30 12.03 13.82 7.23
CA ALA A 30 13.02 13.66 6.15
C ALA A 30 12.60 12.68 5.03
N ALA A 31 11.99 11.54 5.39
CA ALA A 31 11.47 10.58 4.41
C ALA A 31 10.35 11.20 3.56
N LEU A 32 9.44 11.96 4.18
CA LEU A 32 8.35 12.66 3.51
C LEU A 32 8.87 13.72 2.53
N LEU A 33 9.88 14.50 2.95
CA LEU A 33 10.50 15.49 2.08
C LEU A 33 11.21 14.85 0.88
N SER A 34 11.89 13.70 1.08
CA SER A 34 12.50 12.93 -0.01
C SER A 34 11.45 12.41 -1.01
N ALA A 35 10.29 11.98 -0.49
CA ALA A 35 9.17 11.51 -1.32
C ALA A 35 8.51 12.67 -2.09
N LEU A 36 8.38 13.85 -1.48
CA LEU A 36 7.90 15.06 -2.14
C LEU A 36 8.85 15.53 -3.25
N GLU A 37 10.16 15.46 -3.01
CA GLU A 37 11.17 15.77 -4.04
C GLU A 37 11.03 14.81 -5.24
N SER A 38 10.88 13.51 -4.97
CA SER A 38 10.63 12.50 -6.00
C SER A 38 9.36 12.78 -6.80
N TRP A 39 8.28 13.14 -6.13
CA TRP A 39 7.01 13.54 -6.75
C TRP A 39 7.20 14.73 -7.70
N ARG A 40 7.83 15.80 -7.22
CA ARG A 40 8.07 17.01 -8.03
C ARG A 40 9.02 16.77 -9.17
N TRP A 41 10.02 15.91 -9.00
CA TRP A 41 10.88 15.51 -10.10
C TRP A 41 10.07 14.81 -11.20
N LEU A 42 9.23 13.84 -10.84
CA LEU A 42 8.40 13.11 -11.81
C LEU A 42 7.43 14.03 -12.56
N THR A 43 6.76 14.93 -11.86
CA THR A 43 5.72 15.79 -12.45
C THR A 43 6.28 17.01 -13.17
N GLN A 44 7.28 17.67 -12.60
CA GLN A 44 7.79 18.95 -13.09
C GLN A 44 9.03 18.81 -13.99
N LYS A 45 9.90 17.82 -13.72
CA LYS A 45 11.14 17.62 -14.50
C LYS A 45 10.98 16.57 -15.57
N ALA A 46 10.43 15.41 -15.22
CA ALA A 46 10.17 14.33 -16.17
C ALA A 46 8.87 14.54 -16.98
N GLY A 47 8.03 15.50 -16.58
CA GLY A 47 6.82 15.88 -17.32
C GLY A 47 5.72 14.82 -17.32
N ILE A 48 5.72 13.91 -16.34
CA ILE A 48 4.70 12.87 -16.21
C ILE A 48 3.47 13.51 -15.57
N ARG A 49 2.30 13.39 -16.21
CA ARG A 49 1.07 13.96 -15.66
C ARG A 49 0.75 13.30 -14.31
N PRO A 50 0.32 14.05 -13.29
CA PRO A 50 -0.12 13.48 -12.01
C PRO A 50 -1.13 12.32 -12.17
N LYS A 51 -2.07 12.45 -13.12
CA LYS A 51 -3.07 11.42 -13.44
C LYS A 51 -2.52 10.15 -14.12
N ASP A 52 -1.24 10.15 -14.47
CA ASP A 52 -0.53 8.98 -15.00
C ASP A 52 0.31 8.28 -13.93
N ILE A 53 0.27 8.77 -12.68
CA ILE A 53 1.05 8.28 -11.55
C ILE A 53 0.14 7.61 -10.53
N VAL A 54 0.62 6.50 -9.97
CA VAL A 54 0.07 5.82 -8.80
C VAL A 54 1.17 5.83 -7.74
N ILE A 55 0.83 6.24 -6.52
CA ILE A 55 1.78 6.24 -5.39
C ILE A 55 1.52 4.99 -4.55
N GLY A 56 2.55 4.20 -4.29
CA GLY A 56 2.42 2.97 -3.52
C GLY A 56 3.65 2.64 -2.70
N GLY A 57 3.46 1.76 -1.71
CA GLY A 57 4.52 1.32 -0.82
C GLY A 57 4.00 0.28 0.17
N ASP A 58 4.91 -0.51 0.73
CA ASP A 58 4.64 -1.50 1.77
C ASP A 58 4.98 -0.99 3.18
N SER A 59 4.19 -1.39 4.18
CA SER A 59 4.53 -1.16 5.59
C SER A 59 4.80 0.33 5.90
N ALA A 60 6.00 0.68 6.36
CA ALA A 60 6.46 2.07 6.52
C ALA A 60 6.48 2.86 5.20
N GLY A 61 6.72 2.21 4.06
CA GLY A 61 6.55 2.81 2.74
C GLY A 61 5.07 3.05 2.38
N GLY A 62 4.17 2.19 2.87
CA GLY A 62 2.72 2.39 2.77
C GLY A 62 2.23 3.56 3.62
N ASN A 63 2.81 3.73 4.82
CA ASN A 63 2.66 4.95 5.64
C ASN A 63 3.13 6.19 4.87
N LEU A 64 4.37 6.16 4.34
CA LEU A 64 4.96 7.25 3.59
C LEU A 64 4.14 7.63 2.34
N ALA A 65 3.59 6.63 1.63
CA ALA A 65 2.70 6.86 0.49
C ALA A 65 1.44 7.63 0.91
N LEU A 66 0.80 7.23 2.01
CA LEU A 66 -0.39 7.93 2.54
C LEU A 66 -0.04 9.32 3.07
N ALA A 67 1.07 9.47 3.81
CA ALA A 67 1.56 10.75 4.29
C ALA A 67 1.87 11.72 3.14
N LEU A 68 2.48 11.23 2.05
CA LEU A 68 2.71 12.03 0.86
C LEU A 68 1.40 12.50 0.24
N LEU A 69 0.39 11.63 0.09
CA LEU A 69 -0.92 12.03 -0.45
C LEU A 69 -1.59 13.12 0.40
N LEU A 70 -1.56 12.98 1.72
CA LEU A 70 -2.07 13.99 2.66
C LEU A 70 -1.27 15.30 2.54
N HIS A 71 0.04 15.22 2.36
CA HIS A 71 0.88 16.40 2.22
C HIS A 71 0.66 17.12 0.88
N LEU A 72 0.51 16.39 -0.23
CA LEU A 72 0.19 16.96 -1.54
C LEU A 72 -1.13 17.76 -1.50
N GLN A 73 -2.15 17.22 -0.84
CA GLN A 73 -3.39 17.94 -0.59
C GLN A 73 -3.14 19.26 0.15
N SER A 74 -2.37 19.23 1.25
CA SER A 74 -2.08 20.43 2.05
C SER A 74 -1.34 21.52 1.27
N LEU A 75 -0.58 21.11 0.25
CA LEU A 75 0.17 22.00 -0.64
C LEU A 75 -0.66 22.48 -1.84
N GLY A 76 -1.87 21.95 -2.05
CA GLY A 76 -2.67 22.23 -3.24
C GLY A 76 -2.08 21.65 -4.54
N GLU A 77 -1.23 20.62 -4.43
CA GLU A 77 -0.63 19.94 -5.59
C GLU A 77 -1.68 19.03 -6.25
N GLU A 78 -1.55 18.81 -7.57
CA GLU A 78 -2.46 17.90 -8.27
C GLU A 78 -2.33 16.47 -7.75
N MET A 79 -3.47 15.84 -7.41
CA MET A 79 -3.45 14.48 -6.86
C MET A 79 -3.18 13.41 -7.93
N PRO A 80 -2.44 12.33 -7.59
CA PRO A 80 -2.23 11.20 -8.47
C PRO A 80 -3.54 10.48 -8.82
N SER A 81 -3.47 9.52 -9.75
CA SER A 81 -4.63 8.70 -10.13
C SER A 81 -5.12 7.77 -9.02
N GLY A 82 -4.23 7.35 -8.12
CA GLY A 82 -4.56 6.42 -7.05
C GLY A 82 -3.42 6.22 -6.06
N GLY A 83 -3.77 5.59 -4.94
CA GLY A 83 -2.85 5.10 -3.93
C GLY A 83 -2.88 3.58 -3.83
N LEU A 84 -1.71 2.97 -3.62
CA LEU A 84 -1.55 1.52 -3.46
C LEU A 84 -0.74 1.18 -2.19
N PRO A 85 -1.30 1.41 -0.99
CA PRO A 85 -0.68 0.99 0.25
C PRO A 85 -0.81 -0.53 0.46
N LEU A 86 0.31 -1.20 0.73
CA LEU A 86 0.37 -2.62 1.08
C LEU A 86 0.72 -2.77 2.56
N SER A 87 -0.16 -3.36 3.35
CA SER A 87 0.00 -3.50 4.80
C SER A 87 0.47 -2.18 5.46
N PRO A 88 -0.16 -1.02 5.17
CA PRO A 88 0.40 0.28 5.56
C PRO A 88 0.44 0.44 7.07
N TRP A 89 1.56 0.94 7.59
CA TRP A 89 1.70 1.19 9.02
C TRP A 89 1.05 2.52 9.42
N VAL A 90 -0.28 2.53 9.51
CA VAL A 90 -1.07 3.78 9.67
C VAL A 90 -1.17 4.32 11.10
N GLU A 91 -0.82 3.51 12.10
CA GLU A 91 -0.87 3.83 13.53
C GLU A 91 0.46 3.46 14.18
N LEU A 92 1.07 4.41 14.89
CA LEU A 92 2.36 4.21 15.55
C LEU A 92 2.23 3.74 16.99
N LEU A 93 1.21 4.20 17.73
CA LEU A 93 0.93 3.80 19.11
C LEU A 93 -0.56 4.06 19.41
N PRO A 94 -1.22 3.27 20.28
CA PRO A 94 -0.71 2.09 20.98
C PRO A 94 -0.95 0.77 20.22
N PHE A 95 -0.04 -0.21 20.37
CA PHE A 95 -0.17 -1.55 19.78
C PHE A 95 -1.05 -2.50 20.58
N GLU A 96 -2.34 -2.16 20.72
CA GLU A 96 -3.29 -2.88 21.59
C GLU A 96 -4.56 -3.36 20.89
N SER A 97 -4.62 -3.22 19.57
CA SER A 97 -5.76 -3.66 18.76
C SER A 97 -5.99 -5.17 18.85
N GLU A 98 -7.19 -5.61 18.45
CA GLU A 98 -7.53 -7.04 18.43
C GLU A 98 -6.61 -7.86 17.52
N SER A 99 -6.13 -7.28 16.40
CA SER A 99 -5.15 -7.94 15.54
C SER A 99 -3.80 -8.13 16.25
N TRP A 100 -3.34 -7.18 17.07
CA TRP A 100 -2.13 -7.36 17.87
C TRP A 100 -2.26 -8.53 18.87
N LYS A 101 -3.44 -8.71 19.48
CA LYS A 101 -3.68 -9.82 20.42
C LYS A 101 -3.76 -11.18 19.72
N ASN A 102 -4.45 -11.25 18.58
CA ASN A 102 -4.82 -12.51 17.94
C ASN A 102 -3.80 -12.99 16.88
N SER A 103 -3.10 -12.06 16.23
CA SER A 103 -2.18 -12.35 15.12
C SER A 103 -0.71 -12.42 15.53
N ALA A 104 -0.34 -11.97 16.74
CA ALA A 104 1.07 -11.86 17.12
C ALA A 104 1.90 -13.15 16.96
N LYS A 105 1.28 -14.32 17.17
CA LYS A 105 1.97 -15.62 17.00
C LYS A 105 2.15 -16.06 15.54
N HIS A 106 1.50 -15.39 14.59
CA HIS A 106 1.46 -15.74 13.17
C HIS A 106 2.16 -14.70 12.28
N ASP A 107 2.51 -13.54 12.84
CA ASP A 107 3.08 -12.42 12.11
C ASP A 107 4.53 -12.16 12.52
N TYR A 108 5.42 -12.01 11.55
CA TYR A 108 6.86 -11.87 11.79
C TYR A 108 7.26 -10.47 12.30
N ILE A 109 6.36 -9.49 12.20
CA ILE A 109 6.59 -8.14 12.76
C ILE A 109 6.02 -7.96 14.17
N ALA A 110 5.46 -9.00 14.79
CA ALA A 110 4.76 -8.90 16.06
C ALA A 110 5.64 -8.61 17.30
N HIS A 111 6.93 -8.34 17.12
CA HIS A 111 7.85 -7.98 18.19
C HIS A 111 7.57 -6.55 18.69
N ARG A 112 6.58 -6.40 19.58
CA ARG A 112 6.07 -5.10 20.04
C ARG A 112 7.17 -4.11 20.43
N ASP A 113 8.16 -4.53 21.23
CA ASP A 113 9.24 -3.64 21.68
C ASP A 113 10.08 -3.08 20.51
N LEU A 114 10.36 -3.91 19.51
CA LEU A 114 11.07 -3.47 18.30
C LEU A 114 10.23 -2.51 17.46
N VAL A 115 8.92 -2.74 17.35
CA VAL A 115 8.02 -1.84 16.61
C VAL A 115 7.86 -0.50 17.33
N VAL A 116 7.83 -0.49 18.67
CA VAL A 116 7.87 0.74 19.47
C VAL A 116 9.18 1.49 19.23
N GLU A 117 10.31 0.80 19.25
CA GLU A 117 11.62 1.41 18.97
C GLU A 117 11.65 2.03 17.56
N PHE A 118 11.18 1.31 16.54
CA PHE A 118 11.08 1.86 15.18
C PHE A 118 10.16 3.07 15.10
N ALA A 119 9.05 3.07 15.85
CA ALA A 119 8.14 4.21 15.90
C ALA A 119 8.82 5.44 16.49
N THR A 120 9.55 5.27 17.59
CA THR A 120 10.32 6.34 18.24
C THR A 120 11.44 6.87 17.34
N LEU A 121 12.21 5.98 16.71
CA LEU A 121 13.29 6.37 15.80
C LEU A 121 12.76 7.11 14.57
N TYR A 122 11.60 6.71 14.06
CA TYR A 122 10.95 7.37 12.93
C TYR A 122 10.35 8.74 13.30
N ALA A 123 9.50 8.79 14.33
CA ALA A 123 8.75 10.00 14.67
C ALA A 123 9.65 11.14 15.17
N GLY A 124 10.75 10.81 15.85
CA GLY A 124 11.57 11.83 16.52
C GLY A 124 10.72 12.63 17.52
N ASP A 125 10.73 13.95 17.38
CA ASP A 125 9.94 14.86 18.23
C ASP A 125 8.49 15.06 17.73
N ALA A 126 8.13 14.46 16.60
CA ALA A 126 6.79 14.62 16.04
C ALA A 126 5.74 13.91 16.90
N SER A 127 4.54 14.48 16.96
CA SER A 127 3.43 13.86 17.69
C SER A 127 3.09 12.50 17.05
N PRO A 128 2.87 11.43 17.84
CA PRO A 128 2.38 10.16 17.31
C PRO A 128 0.96 10.29 16.71
N CYS A 129 0.26 11.39 17.00
CA CYS A 129 -1.05 11.71 16.43
C CYS A 129 -0.99 12.63 15.21
N ASP A 130 0.21 13.05 14.77
CA ASP A 130 0.35 13.84 13.54
C ASP A 130 -0.08 12.99 12.33
N PRO A 131 -1.05 13.42 11.49
CA PRO A 131 -1.48 12.69 10.31
C PRO A 131 -0.37 12.36 9.30
N LEU A 132 0.72 13.13 9.27
CA LEU A 132 1.88 12.87 8.39
C LEU A 132 2.85 11.84 8.98
N VAL A 133 2.64 11.45 10.24
CA VAL A 133 3.42 10.47 11.00
C VAL A 133 2.59 9.18 11.16
N ALA A 134 1.32 9.31 11.53
CA ALA A 134 0.33 8.24 11.62
C ALA A 134 -0.96 8.64 10.88
N PRO A 135 -1.10 8.27 9.58
CA PRO A 135 -2.25 8.59 8.75
C PRO A 135 -3.62 8.19 9.32
N LEU A 136 -3.67 7.26 10.27
CA LEU A 136 -4.89 6.93 11.01
C LEU A 136 -5.49 8.15 11.74
N HIS A 137 -4.72 9.19 12.03
CA HIS A 137 -5.24 10.37 12.72
C HIS A 137 -5.66 11.51 11.78
N ALA A 138 -5.57 11.32 10.45
CA ALA A 138 -6.03 12.32 9.47
C ALA A 138 -7.50 12.69 9.68
N SER A 139 -7.82 13.98 9.66
CA SER A 139 -9.20 14.47 9.79
C SER A 139 -10.09 14.04 8.61
N PRO A 140 -11.42 14.03 8.76
CA PRO A 140 -12.33 13.71 7.65
C PRO A 140 -12.12 14.58 6.39
N GLU A 141 -11.75 15.85 6.57
CA GLU A 141 -11.45 16.76 5.46
C GLU A 141 -10.15 16.36 4.74
N GLN A 142 -9.12 15.98 5.50
CA GLN A 142 -7.88 15.48 4.93
C GLN A 142 -8.10 14.16 4.15
N LEU A 143 -8.93 13.27 4.71
CA LEU A 143 -9.24 12.00 4.07
C LEU A 143 -10.05 12.18 2.77
N ARG A 144 -11.03 13.08 2.75
CA ARG A 144 -11.93 13.27 1.58
C ARG A 144 -11.19 13.58 0.28
N SER A 145 -10.04 14.23 0.36
CA SER A 145 -9.24 14.60 -0.82
C SER A 145 -8.26 13.52 -1.28
N LEU A 146 -8.19 12.38 -0.59
CA LEU A 146 -7.38 11.26 -1.05
C LEU A 146 -7.90 10.73 -2.39
N PRO A 147 -7.01 10.27 -3.30
CA PRO A 147 -7.41 9.62 -4.52
C PRO A 147 -7.98 8.22 -4.20
N PRO A 148 -8.55 7.51 -5.18
CA PRO A 148 -8.94 6.11 -5.00
C PRO A 148 -7.78 5.28 -4.43
N LEU A 149 -8.08 4.45 -3.43
CA LEU A 149 -7.08 3.62 -2.76
C LEU A 149 -7.35 2.15 -3.02
N TRP A 150 -6.30 1.41 -3.38
CA TRP A 150 -6.30 -0.04 -3.34
C TRP A 150 -5.38 -0.51 -2.22
N VAL A 151 -5.97 -1.06 -1.16
CA VAL A 151 -5.27 -1.43 0.07
C VAL A 151 -5.17 -2.94 0.14
N SER A 152 -3.95 -3.46 0.29
CA SER A 152 -3.74 -4.89 0.52
C SER A 152 -3.38 -5.14 1.98
N ILE A 153 -3.99 -6.13 2.62
CA ILE A 153 -3.73 -6.46 4.04
C ILE A 153 -3.63 -7.96 4.27
N GLY A 154 -2.77 -8.37 5.20
CA GLY A 154 -2.70 -9.74 5.69
C GLY A 154 -3.85 -10.07 6.64
N GLY A 155 -4.45 -11.25 6.50
CA GLY A 155 -5.52 -11.70 7.40
C GLY A 155 -5.02 -12.13 8.78
N ALA A 156 -3.75 -12.52 8.88
CA ALA A 156 -3.04 -12.88 10.11
C ALA A 156 -1.94 -11.85 10.44
N GLU A 157 -2.14 -10.59 10.06
CA GLU A 157 -1.24 -9.47 10.31
C GLU A 157 -1.62 -8.71 11.59
N VAL A 158 -0.64 -8.20 12.35
CA VAL A 158 -0.87 -7.43 13.59
C VAL A 158 -1.35 -6.00 13.35
N LEU A 159 -1.03 -5.40 12.20
CA LEU A 159 -1.50 -4.05 11.83
C LEU A 159 -2.91 -4.04 11.22
N ARG A 160 -3.52 -5.21 11.01
CA ARG A 160 -4.79 -5.35 10.30
C ARG A 160 -5.89 -4.43 10.85
N SER A 161 -6.12 -4.41 12.16
CA SER A 161 -7.21 -3.64 12.74
C SER A 161 -7.05 -2.13 12.55
N SER A 162 -5.83 -1.59 12.65
CA SER A 162 -5.61 -0.16 12.42
C SER A 162 -5.77 0.21 10.95
N ILE A 163 -5.42 -0.69 10.03
CA ILE A 163 -5.66 -0.50 8.60
C ILE A 163 -7.15 -0.57 8.28
N GLU A 164 -7.90 -1.50 8.87
CA GLU A 164 -9.36 -1.59 8.73
C GLU A 164 -10.05 -0.33 9.25
N ASP A 165 -9.61 0.23 10.38
CA ASP A 165 -10.12 1.52 10.90
C ASP A 165 -9.80 2.68 9.94
N PHE A 166 -8.56 2.78 9.45
CA PHE A 166 -8.20 3.79 8.44
C PHE A 166 -9.10 3.70 7.20
N VAL A 167 -9.33 2.49 6.69
CA VAL A 167 -10.21 2.25 5.53
C VAL A 167 -11.64 2.69 5.83
N ALA A 168 -12.19 2.32 7.00
CA ALA A 168 -13.54 2.70 7.38
C ALA A 168 -13.70 4.22 7.45
N ARG A 169 -12.70 4.91 8.02
CA ARG A 169 -12.66 6.38 8.08
C ARG A 169 -12.55 7.01 6.70
N ALA A 170 -11.69 6.50 5.83
CA ALA A 170 -11.54 6.98 4.46
C ALA A 170 -12.82 6.80 3.63
N ARG A 171 -13.47 5.62 3.72
CA ARG A 171 -14.77 5.37 3.08
C ARG A 171 -15.86 6.30 3.60
N SER A 172 -15.90 6.52 4.91
CA SER A 172 -16.85 7.44 5.54
C SER A 172 -16.64 8.90 5.10
N ALA A 173 -15.40 9.27 4.74
CA ALA A 173 -15.07 10.57 4.17
C ALA A 173 -15.38 10.68 2.66
N GLY A 174 -15.82 9.60 2.01
CA GLY A 174 -16.18 9.57 0.59
C GLY A 174 -15.10 9.04 -0.35
N VAL A 175 -13.98 8.53 0.17
CA VAL A 175 -12.90 7.97 -0.65
C VAL A 175 -13.31 6.61 -1.21
N SER A 176 -13.06 6.39 -2.50
CA SER A 176 -13.22 5.08 -3.13
C SER A 176 -12.08 4.17 -2.69
N VAL A 177 -12.37 3.23 -1.79
CA VAL A 177 -11.36 2.32 -1.23
C VAL A 177 -11.73 0.86 -1.52
N GLN A 178 -10.88 0.17 -2.27
CA GLN A 178 -10.90 -1.28 -2.38
C GLN A 178 -9.89 -1.90 -1.43
N VAL A 179 -10.34 -2.96 -0.75
CA VAL A 179 -9.48 -3.72 0.16
C VAL A 179 -9.34 -5.13 -0.36
N TYR A 180 -8.10 -5.59 -0.42
CA TYR A 180 -7.76 -6.97 -0.66
C TYR A 180 -7.20 -7.60 0.60
N LEU A 181 -7.89 -8.61 1.12
CA LEU A 181 -7.52 -9.34 2.33
C LEU A 181 -6.92 -10.70 1.97
N GLY A 182 -5.62 -10.87 2.18
CA GLY A 182 -4.95 -12.16 2.07
C GLY A 182 -5.29 -13.04 3.27
N ALA A 183 -6.30 -13.92 3.14
CA ALA A 183 -6.72 -14.79 4.24
C ALA A 183 -5.55 -15.61 4.81
N GLY A 184 -5.33 -15.53 6.13
CA GLY A 184 -4.24 -16.23 6.83
C GLY A 184 -2.83 -15.73 6.51
N MET A 185 -2.68 -14.67 5.71
CA MET A 185 -1.38 -14.15 5.32
C MET A 185 -0.80 -13.19 6.36
N PRO A 186 0.54 -13.17 6.57
CA PRO A 186 1.21 -12.25 7.50
C PRO A 186 1.35 -10.84 6.89
N HIS A 187 2.01 -9.93 7.63
CA HIS A 187 2.39 -8.61 7.14
C HIS A 187 3.16 -8.68 5.82
N VAL A 188 2.86 -7.78 4.87
CA VAL A 188 3.50 -7.69 3.53
C VAL A 188 3.74 -9.06 2.88
N TYR A 189 2.72 -9.93 2.90
CA TYR A 189 2.84 -11.29 2.37
C TYR A 189 3.22 -11.36 0.89
N GLN A 190 3.12 -10.25 0.15
CA GLN A 190 3.57 -10.16 -1.23
C GLN A 190 5.08 -10.42 -1.34
N LEU A 191 5.85 -10.24 -0.26
CA LEU A 191 7.25 -10.66 -0.17
C LEU A 191 7.40 -12.19 -0.28
N CYS A 192 6.42 -12.96 0.20
CA CYS A 192 6.46 -14.42 0.14
C CYS A 192 6.50 -14.93 -1.31
N TYR A 193 6.02 -14.15 -2.28
CA TYR A 193 6.09 -14.51 -3.71
C TYR A 193 7.51 -14.53 -4.29
N LEU A 194 8.50 -13.96 -3.58
CA LEU A 194 9.91 -14.07 -3.97
C LEU A 194 10.52 -15.41 -3.55
N ALA A 195 10.14 -15.91 -2.37
CA ALA A 195 10.66 -17.15 -1.82
C ALA A 195 9.87 -18.38 -2.32
N PHE A 196 8.59 -18.18 -2.60
CA PHE A 196 7.68 -19.20 -3.10
C PHE A 196 7.06 -18.64 -4.39
N PRO A 197 7.41 -19.15 -5.59
CA PRO A 197 6.70 -18.75 -6.78
C PRO A 197 5.20 -18.96 -6.54
N PRO A 198 4.33 -18.01 -6.95
CA PRO A 198 2.91 -18.12 -6.69
C PRO A 198 2.44 -19.49 -7.19
N PRO A 199 1.72 -20.28 -6.36
CA PRO A 199 1.17 -21.53 -6.84
C PRO A 199 0.32 -21.20 -8.06
N ARG A 200 0.60 -21.86 -9.18
CA ARG A 200 -0.27 -21.77 -10.35
C ARG A 200 -1.67 -22.23 -9.90
N SER A 201 -2.72 -21.73 -10.55
CA SER A 201 -4.11 -22.02 -10.16
C SER A 201 -4.44 -23.52 -10.11
N ASP A 202 -3.66 -24.36 -10.81
CA ASP A 202 -3.70 -25.82 -10.82
C ASP A 202 -2.93 -26.49 -9.66
N GLN A 203 -2.07 -25.76 -8.93
CA GLN A 203 -1.26 -26.22 -7.80
C GLN A 203 -1.90 -25.99 -6.43
N LEU A 204 -3.07 -25.36 -6.40
CA LEU A 204 -3.80 -25.13 -5.16
C LEU A 204 -4.45 -26.43 -4.68
N PRO A 205 -4.48 -26.69 -3.36
CA PRO A 205 -5.19 -27.83 -2.82
C PRO A 205 -6.65 -27.76 -3.27
N LYS A 206 -7.04 -28.69 -4.17
CA LYS A 206 -8.43 -28.91 -4.55
C LYS A 206 -9.15 -29.38 -3.28
N CYS A 207 -10.12 -28.61 -2.81
CA CYS A 207 -10.96 -29.07 -1.71
C CYS A 207 -11.64 -30.38 -2.13
N CYS A 208 -11.50 -31.43 -1.31
CA CYS A 208 -12.07 -32.76 -1.55
C CYS A 208 -13.60 -32.76 -1.72
N CYS A 209 -14.28 -31.66 -1.39
CA CYS A 209 -15.74 -31.58 -1.37
C CYS A 209 -16.37 -31.30 -2.74
N CYS A 210 -15.70 -30.61 -3.68
CA CYS A 210 -16.36 -30.13 -4.91
C CYS A 210 -15.53 -30.11 -6.20
N GLY A 211 -14.25 -30.51 -6.18
CA GLY A 211 -13.44 -30.60 -7.41
C GLY A 211 -13.08 -29.26 -8.09
N PHE A 212 -13.46 -28.12 -7.51
CA PHE A 212 -13.07 -26.76 -7.91
C PHE A 212 -12.41 -26.00 -6.74
N CYS A 213 -11.52 -25.04 -7.05
CA CYS A 213 -10.82 -24.19 -6.07
C CYS A 213 -11.84 -23.46 -5.17
N CYS A 214 -11.84 -23.80 -3.88
CA CYS A 214 -12.97 -23.51 -2.98
C CYS A 214 -13.00 -22.05 -2.51
N ARG A 215 -14.05 -21.30 -2.89
CA ARG A 215 -14.42 -19.98 -2.33
C ARG A 215 -14.94 -20.03 -0.89
N GLU A 216 -15.27 -21.21 -0.36
CA GLU A 216 -16.04 -21.37 0.89
C GLU A 216 -15.21 -21.67 2.15
N CYS A 217 -13.88 -21.76 2.05
CA CYS A 217 -13.02 -22.00 3.22
C CYS A 217 -12.47 -20.72 3.86
N VAL A 218 -12.88 -19.55 3.37
CA VAL A 218 -12.62 -18.26 3.99
C VAL A 218 -13.63 -18.07 5.13
N PRO A 219 -13.25 -17.55 6.32
CA PRO A 219 -14.10 -17.58 7.52
C PRO A 219 -15.54 -17.16 7.25
N THR A 220 -16.48 -17.96 7.74
CA THR A 220 -17.93 -17.77 7.62
C THR A 220 -18.40 -16.56 8.43
N GLY A 221 -18.15 -15.36 7.91
CA GLY A 221 -18.89 -14.15 8.20
C GLY A 221 -19.28 -13.51 6.87
N PRO A 222 -20.43 -12.85 6.75
CA PRO A 222 -20.76 -12.13 5.53
C PRO A 222 -19.63 -11.11 5.26
N PRO A 223 -19.04 -11.07 4.05
CA PRO A 223 -18.10 -10.01 3.70
C PRO A 223 -18.81 -8.67 3.89
N GLU A 224 -18.15 -7.73 4.57
CA GLU A 224 -18.62 -6.35 4.57
C GLU A 224 -18.73 -5.85 3.12
N GLN A 225 -19.73 -5.01 2.83
CA GLN A 225 -19.99 -4.51 1.47
C GLN A 225 -18.68 -4.01 0.81
N GLY A 226 -18.23 -4.72 -0.23
CA GLY A 226 -17.03 -4.36 -0.99
C GLY A 226 -15.76 -5.18 -0.70
N GLN A 227 -15.78 -6.18 0.19
CA GLN A 227 -14.67 -7.13 0.34
C GLN A 227 -14.73 -8.24 -0.72
N ARG A 228 -13.65 -8.39 -1.51
CA ARG A 228 -13.46 -9.55 -2.40
C ARG A 228 -12.52 -10.55 -1.75
N LEU A 229 -13.07 -11.70 -1.39
CA LEU A 229 -12.31 -12.87 -0.93
C LEU A 229 -11.92 -13.68 -2.15
N HIS A 230 -10.85 -13.26 -2.83
CA HIS A 230 -10.23 -14.03 -3.90
C HIS A 230 -8.89 -14.56 -3.45
N PRO A 231 -8.35 -15.57 -4.11
CA PRO A 231 -7.00 -16.01 -3.82
C PRO A 231 -5.95 -14.92 -4.07
N VAL A 232 -4.81 -15.05 -3.40
CA VAL A 232 -3.80 -13.99 -3.22
C VAL A 232 -3.26 -13.38 -4.52
N TRP A 233 -3.30 -14.10 -5.64
CA TRP A 233 -2.84 -13.65 -6.96
C TRP A 233 -3.86 -12.80 -7.73
N ASP A 234 -5.17 -13.01 -7.52
CA ASP A 234 -6.20 -12.20 -8.18
C ASP A 234 -6.19 -10.75 -7.66
N SER A 235 -5.58 -10.53 -6.49
CA SER A 235 -5.42 -9.22 -5.85
C SER A 235 -4.73 -8.19 -6.75
N LEU A 236 -3.67 -8.57 -7.45
CA LEU A 236 -2.83 -7.64 -8.18
C LEU A 236 -3.41 -7.28 -9.55
N GLU A 237 -4.06 -8.25 -10.21
CA GLU A 237 -4.85 -7.97 -11.40
C GLU A 237 -6.08 -7.12 -11.07
N ASP A 238 -6.74 -7.40 -9.94
CA ASP A 238 -7.84 -6.56 -9.44
C ASP A 238 -7.36 -5.17 -9.03
N ALA A 239 -6.16 -5.02 -8.45
CA ALA A 239 -5.52 -3.73 -8.17
C ALA A 239 -5.33 -2.93 -9.45
N ARG A 240 -4.72 -3.56 -10.47
CA ARG A 240 -4.53 -2.95 -11.78
C ARG A 240 -5.87 -2.54 -12.38
N ARG A 241 -6.86 -3.44 -12.40
CA ARG A 241 -8.19 -3.13 -12.93
C ARG A 241 -8.81 -1.98 -12.16
N PHE A 242 -8.82 -1.98 -10.84
CA PHE A 242 -9.47 -0.92 -10.07
C PHE A 242 -8.82 0.45 -10.28
N VAL A 243 -7.50 0.51 -10.22
CA VAL A 243 -6.76 1.78 -10.37
C VAL A 243 -6.86 2.33 -11.81
N TRP A 244 -6.88 1.45 -12.83
CA TRP A 244 -6.93 1.87 -14.24
C TRP A 244 -8.32 1.81 -14.92
N SER A 245 -9.35 1.23 -14.31
CA SER A 245 -10.70 1.09 -14.91
C SER A 245 -11.66 2.24 -14.65
N GLN A 246 -11.28 3.23 -13.83
CA GLN A 246 -12.01 4.49 -13.77
C GLN A 246 -11.77 5.20 -15.12
N GLU A 247 -12.84 5.41 -15.90
CA GLU A 247 -13.02 5.96 -17.27
C GLU A 247 -12.11 7.13 -17.78
N VAL A 248 -10.82 7.15 -17.43
CA VAL A 248 -9.86 8.21 -17.76
C VAL A 248 -8.92 7.77 -18.88
N TRP A 249 -8.79 6.47 -19.12
CA TRP A 249 -7.92 5.91 -20.14
C TRP A 249 -8.73 5.43 -21.34
N GLY A 250 -8.98 6.36 -22.26
CA GLY A 250 -9.38 6.01 -23.62
C GLY A 250 -8.34 5.11 -24.27
N ASP A 251 -8.81 4.28 -25.20
CA ASP A 251 -8.12 3.18 -25.88
C ASP A 251 -6.99 3.66 -26.83
N SER A 252 -6.00 4.43 -26.33
CA SER A 252 -4.83 4.88 -27.10
C SER A 252 -3.63 3.95 -26.87
N SER A 253 -3.78 2.70 -27.33
CA SER A 253 -2.89 1.58 -27.00
C SER A 253 -1.66 1.38 -27.90
N ASP A 254 -1.18 2.38 -28.65
CA ASP A 254 -0.25 2.06 -29.76
C ASP A 254 1.21 2.56 -29.68
N GLU A 255 1.61 3.47 -28.77
CA GLU A 255 3.03 3.92 -28.76
C GLU A 255 3.84 3.74 -27.47
N LEU A 256 3.23 3.49 -26.31
CA LEU A 256 3.97 3.43 -25.02
C LEU A 256 4.34 2.00 -24.55
N THR A 257 4.05 0.96 -25.34
CA THR A 257 4.17 -0.46 -24.93
C THR A 257 5.56 -1.08 -25.02
N LYS A 258 6.63 -0.30 -25.23
CA LYS A 258 7.99 -0.85 -25.32
C LYS A 258 8.80 -0.66 -24.03
N ARG A 259 8.85 -1.76 -23.25
CA ARG A 259 9.76 -2.10 -22.13
C ARG A 259 9.45 -1.50 -20.75
N SER A 260 9.33 -2.39 -19.77
CA SER A 260 9.32 -2.10 -18.33
C SER A 260 10.74 -1.79 -17.84
N GLU A 261 11.00 -0.52 -17.49
CA GLU A 261 12.27 -0.08 -16.89
C GLU A 261 12.04 0.38 -15.44
N ILE A 262 13.02 0.09 -14.57
CA ILE A 262 13.12 0.67 -13.23
C ILE A 262 13.99 1.90 -13.37
N LEU A 263 13.42 3.06 -13.08
CA LEU A 263 14.16 4.32 -13.06
C LEU A 263 14.66 4.55 -11.64
N PHE A 264 15.97 4.72 -11.51
CA PHE A 264 16.61 5.23 -10.29
C PHE A 264 16.89 6.72 -10.50
N PRO A 265 16.73 7.58 -9.48
CA PRO A 265 17.24 8.94 -9.57
C PRO A 265 18.76 8.88 -9.81
N HIS A 266 19.24 9.57 -10.85
CA HIS A 266 20.65 9.64 -11.16
C HIS A 266 21.41 10.20 -9.96
N SER A 267 22.40 9.45 -9.47
CA SER A 267 23.48 9.97 -8.64
C SER A 267 24.35 10.87 -9.52
N GLU A 268 23.91 12.10 -9.77
CA GLU A 268 24.86 13.13 -10.18
C GLU A 268 25.73 13.44 -8.95
N LYS A 269 26.99 13.07 -9.11
CA LYS A 269 28.08 13.21 -8.15
C LYS A 269 28.18 14.65 -7.66
N LEU A 270 28.35 14.80 -6.34
CA LEU A 270 29.12 15.91 -5.76
C LEU A 270 30.52 15.98 -6.38
#